data_AF-A0A8T7HM29-F1
#
_entry.id   AF-A0A8T7HM29-F1
#
_cell.length_a   1.000
_cell.length_b   1.000
_cell.length_c   1.000
_cell.angle_alpha   90.00
_cell.angle_beta   90.00
_cell.angle_gamma   90.00
#
_symmetry.space_group_name_H-M   'P 1'
#
loop_
_entity.id
_entity.type
_entity.pdbx_description
1 polymer ?
#
loop_
_entity_poly.entity_id
_entity_poly.type
_entity_poly.pdbx_seq_one_letter_code
_entity_poly.pdbx_strand_id
1 'polypeptide(L)'
;NKKLEEEDVDNKLVTIRIFGELLSGNKADIDTSAIRKLLTNKNAIAPQINDRKVTTKEVRKIRMSSEDKLEIEEELFKESIINIKPESHSLQNEKGIIMAKELLKILKKSPKDSSGKNSTALQNKITRLSIEILGISDIMEE
;
A
#
# COMPACT_ATOMS: atom_id res chain seq x y z
N ASN A 1 -6.82 24.64 -3.94
CA ASN A 1 -7.18 25.31 -5.20
C ASN A 1 -7.35 26.83 -5.11
N LYS A 2 -7.66 27.45 -3.96
CA LYS A 2 -7.80 28.92 -3.81
C LYS A 2 -6.74 29.77 -4.54
N LYS A 3 -5.47 29.39 -4.45
CA LYS A 3 -4.37 30.13 -5.10
C LYS A 3 -4.43 30.14 -6.64
N LEU A 4 -5.01 29.13 -7.28
CA LEU A 4 -5.22 29.08 -8.73
C LEU A 4 -6.46 29.89 -9.16
N GLU A 5 -7.44 30.01 -8.27
CA GLU A 5 -8.66 30.80 -8.50
C GLU A 5 -8.40 32.30 -8.43
N GLU A 6 -7.41 32.72 -7.63
CA GLU A 6 -7.07 34.13 -7.43
C GLU A 6 -6.04 34.66 -8.45
N GLU A 7 -5.34 33.77 -9.17
CA GLU A 7 -4.33 34.21 -10.15
C GLU A 7 -4.91 34.66 -11.49
N ASP A 8 -4.35 35.75 -12.00
CA ASP A 8 -4.63 36.31 -13.31
C ASP A 8 -3.75 35.63 -14.38
N VAL A 9 -4.41 34.85 -15.24
CA VAL A 9 -3.77 34.01 -16.26
C VAL A 9 -4.24 34.34 -17.68
N ASP A 10 -5.03 35.40 -17.85
CA ASP A 10 -5.59 35.78 -19.16
C ASP A 10 -4.48 36.06 -20.18
N ASN A 11 -4.55 35.40 -21.34
CA ASN A 11 -3.55 35.46 -22.42
C ASN A 11 -2.09 35.17 -22.00
N LYS A 12 -1.88 34.40 -20.92
CA LYS A 12 -0.54 34.02 -20.45
C LYS A 12 -0.22 32.56 -20.74
N LEU A 13 1.05 32.26 -20.99
CA LEU A 13 1.58 30.89 -20.99
C LEU A 13 1.72 30.43 -19.54
N VAL A 14 1.00 29.37 -19.18
CA VAL A 14 0.94 28.88 -17.79
C VAL A 14 1.54 27.49 -17.68
N THR A 15 2.49 27.33 -16.75
CA THR A 15 2.99 26.01 -16.34
C THR A 15 2.71 25.78 -14.86
N ILE A 16 1.97 24.72 -14.55
CA ILE A 16 1.73 24.26 -13.18
C ILE A 16 2.68 23.12 -12.87
N ARG A 17 3.36 23.24 -11.73
CA ARG A 17 4.14 22.15 -11.14
C ARG A 17 3.44 21.64 -9.88
N ILE A 18 3.05 20.37 -9.90
CA ILE A 18 2.54 19.66 -8.74
C ILE A 18 3.70 18.83 -8.17
N PHE A 19 3.99 19.00 -6.89
CA PHE A 19 5.07 18.32 -6.20
C PHE A 19 4.73 18.12 -4.73
N GLY A 20 5.36 17.14 -4.11
CA GLY A 20 5.10 16.76 -2.72
C GLY A 20 4.64 15.32 -2.59
N GLU A 21 4.33 14.92 -1.37
CA GLU A 21 3.90 13.56 -1.03
C GLU A 21 2.38 13.52 -0.84
N LEU A 22 1.70 12.62 -1.55
CA LEU A 22 0.28 12.32 -1.32
C LEU A 22 0.12 11.62 0.02
N LEU A 23 -0.83 12.12 0.82
CA LEU A 23 -1.20 11.51 2.10
C LEU A 23 -1.72 10.07 1.92
N SER A 24 -2.40 9.82 0.80
CA SER A 24 -2.96 8.53 0.38
C SER A 24 -3.28 8.56 -1.12
N GLY A 25 -3.53 7.39 -1.72
CA GLY A 25 -3.93 7.27 -3.13
C GLY A 25 -2.77 7.19 -4.11
N ASN A 26 -3.09 7.20 -5.41
CA ASN A 26 -2.15 7.16 -6.51
C ASN A 26 -1.99 8.55 -7.14
N LYS A 27 -0.90 8.80 -7.86
CA LYS A 27 -0.71 10.03 -8.66
C LYS A 27 -1.84 10.24 -9.67
N ALA A 28 -2.42 9.16 -10.19
CA ALA A 28 -3.53 9.20 -11.14
C ALA A 28 -4.81 9.83 -10.56
N ASP A 29 -4.94 9.87 -9.22
CA ASP A 29 -6.10 10.46 -8.54
C ASP A 29 -6.09 12.00 -8.57
N ILE A 30 -4.99 12.61 -9.01
CA ILE A 30 -4.91 14.06 -9.21
C ILE A 30 -5.67 14.42 -10.47
N ASP A 31 -6.77 15.17 -10.31
CA ASP A 31 -7.60 15.64 -11.43
C ASP A 31 -6.93 16.79 -12.22
N THR A 32 -5.93 16.42 -13.01
CA THR A 32 -5.24 17.33 -13.94
C THR A 32 -6.17 17.86 -15.03
N SER A 33 -7.28 17.16 -15.32
CA SER A 33 -8.28 17.58 -16.30
C SER A 33 -9.08 18.77 -15.79
N ALA A 34 -9.56 18.73 -14.55
CA ALA A 34 -10.24 19.86 -13.91
C ALA A 34 -9.33 21.09 -13.81
N ILE A 35 -8.05 20.91 -13.42
CA ILE A 35 -7.08 22.01 -13.36
C ILE A 35 -6.88 22.64 -14.75
N ARG A 36 -6.75 21.81 -15.79
CA ARG A 36 -6.60 22.29 -17.18
C ARG A 36 -7.83 23.07 -17.62
N LYS A 37 -9.03 22.54 -17.40
CA LYS A 37 -10.30 23.22 -17.72
C LYS A 37 -10.41 24.57 -17.02
N LEU A 38 -10.05 24.66 -15.75
CA LEU A 38 -10.09 25.90 -14.99
C LEU A 38 -9.16 26.97 -15.59
N LEU A 39 -7.94 26.61 -15.98
CA LEU A 39 -7.01 27.53 -16.64
C LEU A 39 -7.47 27.94 -18.04
N THR A 40 -8.02 27.01 -18.81
CA THR A 40 -8.56 27.31 -20.14
C THR A 40 -9.77 28.25 -20.06
N ASN A 41 -10.66 28.06 -19.09
CA ASN A 41 -11.80 28.96 -18.87
C ASN A 41 -11.37 30.39 -18.48
N LYS A 42 -10.13 30.57 -18.01
CA LYS A 42 -9.51 31.86 -17.73
C LYS A 42 -8.62 32.36 -18.88
N ASN A 43 -8.79 31.84 -20.10
CA ASN A 43 -8.02 32.23 -21.29
C ASN A 43 -6.50 32.02 -21.20
N ALA A 44 -6.02 31.07 -20.38
CA ALA A 44 -4.60 30.72 -20.39
C ALA A 44 -4.20 30.09 -21.73
N ILE A 45 -3.07 30.52 -22.28
CA ILE A 45 -2.48 29.98 -23.51
C ILE A 45 -1.78 28.68 -23.16
N ALA A 46 -2.27 27.57 -23.73
CA ALA A 46 -1.66 26.24 -23.66
C ALA A 46 -1.19 25.80 -22.27
N PRO A 47 -2.09 25.66 -21.27
CA PRO A 47 -1.72 25.29 -19.91
C PRO A 47 -1.01 23.93 -19.84
N GLN A 48 0.22 23.93 -19.31
CA GLN A 48 1.04 22.74 -19.09
C GLN A 48 1.01 22.34 -17.63
N ILE A 49 0.80 21.05 -17.33
CA ILE A 49 0.78 20.53 -15.96
C ILE A 49 1.84 19.45 -15.85
N ASN A 50 2.71 19.56 -14.84
CA ASN A 50 3.77 18.61 -14.55
C ASN A 50 3.63 18.07 -13.12
N ASP A 51 3.33 16.78 -13.01
CA ASP A 51 3.09 16.02 -11.78
C ASP A 51 4.19 14.97 -11.50
N ARG A 52 5.26 14.94 -12.30
CA ARG A 52 6.32 13.90 -12.20
C ARG A 52 7.02 13.86 -10.84
N LYS A 53 6.98 14.97 -10.08
CA LYS A 53 7.56 15.12 -8.74
C LYS A 53 6.56 14.91 -7.60
N VAL A 54 5.35 14.45 -7.90
CA VAL A 54 4.46 13.90 -6.87
C VAL A 54 5.00 12.55 -6.46
N THR A 55 5.09 12.28 -5.17
CA THR A 55 5.35 10.95 -4.61
C THR A 55 4.11 10.48 -3.89
N THR A 56 3.84 9.19 -3.91
CA THR A 56 2.85 8.59 -3.01
C THR A 56 3.60 8.09 -1.79
N LYS A 57 2.93 8.04 -0.64
CA LYS A 57 3.39 7.25 0.50
C LYS A 57 3.19 5.75 0.22
N GLU A 58 3.39 5.32 -1.02
CA GLU A 58 3.44 3.91 -1.33
C GLU A 58 4.68 3.32 -0.65
N VAL A 59 4.46 2.13 -0.09
CA VAL A 59 5.42 1.24 0.57
C VAL A 59 6.85 1.73 0.39
N ARG A 60 7.44 2.30 1.45
CA ARG A 60 8.85 2.70 1.43
C ARG A 60 9.63 1.54 0.84
N LYS A 61 10.48 1.81 -0.16
CA LYS A 61 11.35 0.78 -0.74
C LYS A 61 12.06 0.06 0.40
N ILE A 62 11.68 -1.18 0.65
CA ILE A 62 12.23 -1.99 1.73
C ILE A 62 13.69 -2.24 1.33
N ARG A 63 14.61 -1.66 2.09
CA ARG A 63 16.04 -1.87 1.93
C ARG A 63 16.47 -2.85 3.00
N MET A 64 17.10 -3.93 2.58
CA MET A 64 17.52 -5.01 3.46
C MET A 64 19.03 -5.10 3.37
N SER A 65 19.68 -5.26 4.52
CA SER A 65 21.14 -5.30 4.61
C SER A 65 21.68 -6.68 4.95
N SER A 66 20.83 -7.58 5.47
CA SER A 66 21.25 -8.94 5.83
C SER A 66 21.32 -9.87 4.61
N GLU A 67 22.26 -10.82 4.67
CA GLU A 67 22.40 -11.93 3.73
C GLU A 67 21.73 -13.23 4.25
N ASP A 68 21.38 -13.29 5.55
CA ASP A 68 20.69 -14.45 6.13
C ASP A 68 19.19 -14.39 5.84
N LYS A 69 18.64 -15.47 5.28
CA LYS A 69 17.22 -15.62 4.97
C LYS A 69 16.30 -15.32 6.16
N LEU A 70 16.63 -15.76 7.37
CA LEU A 70 15.78 -15.57 8.55
C LEU A 70 15.76 -14.11 9.01
N GLU A 71 16.92 -13.45 8.95
CA GLU A 71 17.06 -12.04 9.26
C GLU A 71 16.39 -11.17 8.19
N ILE A 72 16.54 -11.54 6.92
CA ILE A 72 15.81 -10.96 5.78
C ILE A 72 14.30 -11.03 6.04
N GLU A 73 13.75 -12.21 6.33
CA GLU A 73 12.31 -12.35 6.60
C GLU A 73 11.86 -11.42 7.75
N GLU A 74 12.67 -11.26 8.78
CA GLU A 74 12.34 -10.40 9.92
C GLU A 74 12.45 -8.90 9.62
N GLU A 75 13.51 -8.45 8.93
CA GLU A 75 13.66 -7.08 8.45
C GLU A 75 12.49 -6.68 7.54
N LEU A 76 12.07 -7.59 6.65
CA LEU A 76 10.94 -7.38 5.76
C LEU A 76 9.63 -7.13 6.53
N PHE A 77 9.35 -7.92 7.56
CA PHE A 77 8.15 -7.72 8.38
C PHE A 77 8.21 -6.44 9.21
N LYS A 78 9.38 -6.09 9.77
CA LYS A 78 9.60 -4.82 10.50
C LYS A 78 9.25 -3.62 9.62
N GLU A 79 9.81 -3.56 8.42
CA GLU A 79 9.54 -2.46 7.47
C GLU A 79 8.09 -2.47 6.97
N SER A 80 7.51 -3.66 6.77
CA SER A 80 6.11 -3.79 6.34
C SER A 80 5.12 -3.23 7.36
N ILE A 81 5.33 -3.47 8.66
CA ILE A 81 4.46 -2.92 9.72
C ILE A 81 4.51 -1.40 9.74
N ILE A 82 5.69 -0.80 9.54
CA ILE A 82 5.86 0.67 9.47
C ILE A 82 5.10 1.25 8.28
N ASN A 83 5.07 0.53 7.16
CA ASN A 83 4.39 0.93 5.94
C ASN A 83 2.86 0.79 6.05
N ILE A 84 2.38 -0.35 6.56
CA ILE A 84 0.96 -0.69 6.63
C ILE A 84 0.26 0.05 7.79
N LYS A 85 0.95 0.24 8.91
CA LYS A 85 0.42 0.85 10.15
C LYS A 85 -0.93 0.24 10.56
N PRO A 86 -0.97 -1.07 10.83
CA PRO A 86 -2.22 -1.75 11.16
C PRO A 86 -2.88 -1.12 12.40
N GLU A 87 -4.20 -0.96 12.35
CA GLU A 87 -4.97 -0.37 13.47
C GLU A 87 -5.01 -1.32 14.67
N SER A 88 -5.05 -2.63 14.43
CA SER A 88 -5.05 -3.63 15.49
C SER A 88 -3.70 -3.69 16.23
N HIS A 89 -3.74 -3.51 17.55
CA HIS A 89 -2.57 -3.63 18.42
C HIS A 89 -1.90 -5.02 18.38
N SER A 90 -2.65 -6.10 18.05
CA SER A 90 -2.08 -7.44 17.92
C SER A 90 -1.15 -7.58 16.72
N LEU A 91 -1.34 -6.74 15.69
CA LEU A 91 -0.57 -6.72 14.45
C LEU A 91 0.56 -5.68 14.46
N GLN A 92 0.76 -4.99 15.59
CA GLN A 92 1.81 -3.98 15.74
C GLN A 92 3.06 -4.57 16.41
N ASN A 93 4.19 -3.90 16.16
CA ASN A 93 5.49 -4.19 16.79
C ASN A 93 5.90 -5.67 16.68
N GLU A 94 6.62 -6.17 17.68
CA GLU A 94 7.11 -7.54 17.74
C GLU A 94 6.00 -8.59 17.70
N LYS A 95 4.84 -8.30 18.30
CA LYS A 95 3.67 -9.20 18.26
C LYS A 95 3.19 -9.45 16.83
N GLY A 96 3.07 -8.39 16.04
CA GLY A 96 2.72 -8.50 14.63
C GLY A 96 3.75 -9.28 13.82
N ILE A 97 5.04 -9.10 14.12
CA ILE A 97 6.13 -9.83 13.44
C ILE A 97 6.06 -11.32 13.75
N ILE A 98 5.91 -11.69 15.03
CA ILE A 98 5.79 -13.08 15.46
C ILE A 98 4.58 -13.74 14.78
N MET A 99 3.41 -13.09 14.83
CA MET A 99 2.19 -13.59 14.20
C MET A 99 2.36 -13.77 12.69
N ALA A 100 2.99 -12.81 12.00
CA ALA A 100 3.26 -12.90 10.57
C ALA A 100 4.21 -14.06 10.22
N LYS A 101 5.27 -14.28 11.01
CA LYS A 101 6.21 -15.40 10.82
C LYS A 101 5.51 -16.75 11.03
N GLU A 102 4.69 -16.87 12.06
CA GLU A 102 3.94 -18.11 12.33
C GLU A 102 2.89 -18.39 11.24
N LEU A 103 2.17 -17.36 10.81
CA LEU A 103 1.21 -17.47 9.71
C LEU A 103 1.92 -17.89 8.43
N LEU A 104 3.06 -17.26 8.10
CA LEU A 104 3.85 -17.64 6.93
C LEU A 104 4.31 -19.10 6.98
N LYS A 105 4.68 -19.61 8.17
CA LYS A 105 5.05 -21.02 8.36
C LYS A 105 3.90 -21.98 8.10
N ILE A 106 2.67 -21.60 8.43
CA ILE A 106 1.46 -22.39 8.11
C ILE A 106 1.19 -22.32 6.61
N LEU A 107 1.17 -21.12 6.03
CA LEU A 107 0.82 -20.89 4.62
C LEU A 107 1.85 -21.48 3.65
N LYS A 108 3.11 -21.62 4.07
CA LYS A 108 4.16 -22.35 3.31
C LYS A 108 3.88 -23.85 3.20
N LYS A 109 2.97 -24.43 4.02
CA LYS A 109 2.62 -25.84 3.91
C LYS A 109 1.81 -26.08 2.63
N SER A 110 2.25 -27.04 1.84
CA SER A 110 1.53 -27.44 0.63
C SER A 110 0.16 -28.03 1.01
N PRO A 111 -0.94 -27.61 0.34
CA PRO A 111 -2.25 -28.24 0.50
C PRO A 111 -2.34 -29.59 -0.25
N LYS A 112 -1.24 -30.06 -0.85
CA LYS A 112 -1.20 -31.31 -1.60
C LYS A 112 -0.99 -32.52 -0.71
N ASP A 113 -1.69 -33.60 -1.01
CA ASP A 113 -1.48 -34.90 -0.37
C ASP A 113 -0.24 -35.63 -0.89
N SER A 114 0.00 -36.85 -0.39
CA SER A 114 1.08 -37.73 -0.83
C SER A 114 1.00 -38.13 -2.32
N SER A 115 -0.15 -37.94 -2.97
CA SER A 115 -0.35 -38.15 -4.40
C SER A 115 -0.10 -36.89 -5.24
N GLY A 116 0.22 -35.76 -4.60
CA GLY A 116 0.45 -34.48 -5.26
C GLY A 116 -0.83 -33.74 -5.68
N LYS A 117 -2.02 -34.27 -5.32
CA LYS A 117 -3.31 -33.63 -5.59
C LYS A 117 -3.68 -32.71 -4.43
N ASN A 118 -4.40 -31.64 -4.73
CA ASN A 118 -4.92 -30.77 -3.70
C ASN A 118 -5.90 -31.56 -2.82
N SER A 119 -5.65 -31.54 -1.51
CA SER A 119 -6.49 -32.20 -0.53
C SER A 119 -7.30 -31.17 0.23
N THR A 120 -8.63 -31.29 0.14
CA THR A 120 -9.57 -30.45 0.89
C THR A 120 -9.33 -30.55 2.40
N ALA A 121 -8.94 -31.72 2.91
CA ALA A 121 -8.65 -31.91 4.33
C ALA A 121 -7.40 -31.14 4.79
N LEU A 122 -6.33 -31.14 3.99
CA LEU A 122 -5.11 -30.38 4.28
C LEU A 122 -5.35 -28.88 4.15
N GLN A 123 -6.11 -28.46 3.14
CA GLN A 123 -6.50 -27.07 2.97
C GLN A 123 -7.34 -26.58 4.15
N ASN A 124 -8.35 -27.34 4.59
CA ASN A 124 -9.16 -27.01 5.76
C ASN A 124 -8.31 -26.94 7.03
N LYS A 125 -7.31 -27.81 7.19
CA LYS A 125 -6.36 -27.77 8.31
C LYS A 125 -5.50 -26.51 8.29
N ILE A 126 -4.98 -26.13 7.13
CA ILE A 126 -4.22 -24.88 6.95
C ILE A 126 -5.10 -23.68 7.31
N THR A 127 -6.31 -23.62 6.75
CA THR A 127 -7.26 -22.54 7.02
C THR A 127 -7.59 -22.43 8.50
N ARG A 128 -7.92 -23.56 9.16
CA ARG A 128 -8.26 -23.57 10.59
C ARG A 128 -7.11 -23.06 11.46
N LEU A 129 -5.88 -23.52 11.21
CA LEU A 129 -4.72 -23.07 11.96
C LEU A 129 -4.43 -21.58 11.71
N SER A 130 -4.64 -21.08 10.48
CA SER A 130 -4.48 -19.66 10.17
C SER A 130 -5.51 -18.79 10.90
N ILE A 131 -6.77 -19.22 10.97
CA ILE A 131 -7.85 -18.52 11.69
C ILE A 131 -7.51 -18.44 13.19
N GLU A 132 -7.02 -19.54 13.77
CA GLU A 132 -6.61 -19.63 15.16
C GLU A 132 -5.45 -18.66 15.47
N ILE A 133 -4.41 -18.61 14.62
CA ILE A 133 -3.29 -17.67 14.78
C ILE A 133 -3.75 -16.21 14.69
N LEU A 134 -4.67 -15.92 13.78
CA LEU A 134 -5.21 -14.57 13.62
C LEU A 134 -6.16 -14.17 14.76
N GLY A 135 -6.59 -15.13 15.60
CA GLY A 135 -7.53 -14.88 16.69
C GLY A 135 -8.90 -14.38 16.20
N ILE A 136 -9.29 -14.76 14.97
CA ILE A 136 -10.55 -14.33 14.34
C ILE A 136 -11.64 -15.39 14.35
N SER A 137 -11.42 -16.52 15.07
CA SER A 137 -12.40 -17.60 15.20
C SER A 137 -13.76 -17.06 15.65
N ASP A 138 -13.75 -16.21 16.67
CA ASP A 138 -14.97 -15.68 17.31
C ASP A 138 -15.75 -14.71 16.39
N ILE A 139 -15.08 -14.11 15.41
CA ILE A 139 -15.68 -13.17 14.44
C ILE A 139 -16.36 -13.92 13.30
N MET A 140 -16.00 -15.18 13.06
CA MET A 140 -16.52 -15.99 11.96
C MET A 140 -17.78 -16.79 12.33
N GLU A 141 -18.17 -16.80 13.60
CA GLU A 141 -19.36 -17.50 14.09
C GLU A 141 -20.63 -16.60 14.16
N GLU A 142 -20.52 -15.32 13.78
CA GLU A 142 -21.66 -14.40 13.50
C GLU A 142 -22.01 -14.34 12.00
#